data_AF-V9IHC3-F1
#
_entry.id   AF-V9IHC3-F1
#
_cell.length_a   1.000
_cell.length_b   1.000
_cell.length_c   1.000
_cell.angle_alpha   90.00
_cell.angle_beta   90.00
_cell.angle_gamma   90.00
#
_symmetry.space_group_name_H-M   'P 1'
#
loop_
_entity.id
_entity.type
_entity.pdbx_description
1 polymer ?
#
loop_
_entity_poly.entity_id
_entity_poly.type
_entity_poly.pdbx_seq_one_letter_code
_entity_poly.pdbx_strand_id
1 'polypeptide(L)'
;MNIDTRQLYDPDSLWKRNKYSLSVGYIDDLGRFVTEIEPDPQRKYESRLTRAVKRFVNMEQDKAKEELAWKIAEMIIREITSLTLGASNFSS
;
A
#
# COMPACT_ATOMS: atom_id res chain seq x y z
N MET A 1 -16.73 -6.97 -20.93
CA MET A 1 -16.10 -5.66 -20.67
C MET A 1 -16.27 -4.83 -21.93
N ASN A 2 -17.10 -3.79 -21.90
CA ASN A 2 -17.29 -2.89 -23.04
C ASN A 2 -16.57 -1.58 -22.72
N ILE A 3 -15.52 -1.28 -23.48
CA ILE A 3 -14.73 -0.07 -23.29
C ILE A 3 -15.35 1.01 -24.17
N ASP A 4 -15.80 2.11 -23.55
CA ASP A 4 -16.30 3.27 -24.30
C ASP A 4 -15.13 3.96 -25.00
N THR A 5 -15.08 3.81 -26.33
CA THR A 5 -14.02 4.36 -27.17
C THR A 5 -14.01 5.88 -27.20
N ARG A 6 -15.09 6.55 -26.76
CA ARG A 6 -15.12 8.00 -26.57
C ARG A 6 -14.12 8.46 -25.51
N GLN A 7 -13.81 7.61 -24.52
CA GLN A 7 -12.83 7.90 -23.48
C GLN A 7 -11.39 7.98 -24.01
N LEU A 8 -11.13 7.55 -25.25
CA LEU A 8 -9.81 7.67 -25.88
C LEU A 8 -9.53 9.08 -26.43
N TYR A 9 -10.58 9.85 -26.70
CA TYR A 9 -10.47 11.16 -27.35
C TYR A 9 -10.93 12.32 -26.45
N ASP A 10 -11.59 12.02 -25.32
CA ASP A 10 -11.98 13.00 -24.32
C ASP A 10 -11.42 12.62 -22.92
N PRO A 11 -10.33 13.27 -22.47
CA PRO A 11 -9.72 12.96 -21.18
C PRO A 11 -10.63 13.29 -20.00
N ASP A 12 -11.56 14.24 -20.15
CA ASP A 12 -12.53 14.62 -19.10
C ASP A 12 -13.55 13.51 -18.82
N SER A 13 -13.87 12.71 -19.82
CA SER A 13 -14.78 11.56 -19.72
C SER A 13 -14.24 10.43 -18.84
N LEU A 14 -12.93 10.36 -18.60
CA LEU A 14 -12.34 9.39 -17.66
C LEU A 14 -12.71 9.71 -16.20
N TRP A 15 -12.67 11.00 -15.84
CA TRP A 15 -12.99 11.47 -14.48
C TRP A 15 -14.49 11.43 -14.18
N LYS A 16 -15.33 11.55 -15.22
CA LYS A 16 -16.80 11.49 -15.13
C LYS A 16 -17.36 10.08 -15.29
N ARG A 17 -16.52 9.06 -15.40
CA ARG A 17 -16.96 7.67 -15.63
C ARG A 17 -17.81 7.16 -14.47
N ASN A 18 -18.87 6.42 -14.80
CA ASN A 18 -19.68 5.72 -13.80
C ASN A 18 -18.79 4.75 -12.99
N LYS A 19 -18.81 4.87 -11.66
CA LYS A 19 -18.02 4.04 -10.77
C LYS A 19 -18.72 2.70 -10.61
N TYR A 20 -18.19 1.68 -11.26
CA TYR A 20 -18.58 0.31 -11.00
C TYR A 20 -17.93 -0.17 -9.70
N SER A 21 -18.67 -0.90 -8.86
CA SER A 21 -18.10 -1.55 -7.68
C SER A 21 -17.11 -2.63 -8.13
N LEU A 22 -15.82 -2.39 -7.91
CA LEU A 22 -14.77 -3.39 -8.15
C LEU A 22 -14.52 -4.23 -6.89
N SER A 23 -15.58 -4.48 -6.10
CA SER A 23 -15.49 -5.34 -4.92
C SER A 23 -15.41 -6.79 -5.37
N VAL A 24 -14.39 -7.49 -4.88
CA VAL A 24 -14.16 -8.92 -5.13
C VAL A 24 -14.73 -9.81 -4.02
N GLY A 25 -15.64 -9.25 -3.23
CA GLY A 25 -16.19 -9.84 -2.02
C GLY A 25 -16.97 -8.83 -1.17
N TYR A 26 -17.64 -9.33 -0.13
CA TYR A 26 -18.47 -8.55 0.80
C TYR A 26 -18.12 -8.87 2.26
N ILE A 27 -18.68 -8.09 3.20
CA ILE A 27 -18.60 -8.35 4.64
C ILE A 27 -19.90 -9.02 5.08
N ASP A 28 -19.82 -10.20 5.69
CA ASP A 28 -21.00 -10.89 6.23
C ASP A 28 -21.52 -10.23 7.52
N ASP A 29 -22.68 -10.69 8.01
CA ASP A 29 -23.31 -10.16 9.24
C ASP A 29 -22.44 -10.35 10.51
N LEU A 30 -21.40 -11.18 10.42
CA LEU A 30 -20.44 -11.44 11.49
C LEU A 30 -19.13 -10.63 11.32
N GLY A 31 -19.07 -9.72 10.35
CA GLY A 31 -17.90 -8.86 10.09
C GLY A 31 -16.76 -9.55 9.34
N ARG A 32 -16.99 -10.73 8.73
CA ARG A 32 -15.96 -11.49 8.01
C ARG A 32 -16.00 -11.15 6.52
N PHE A 33 -14.83 -10.95 5.93
CA PHE A 33 -14.71 -10.75 4.48
C PHE A 33 -14.86 -12.08 3.73
N VAL A 34 -15.84 -12.14 2.82
CA VAL A 34 -16.15 -13.29 1.96
C VAL A 34 -15.81 -12.91 0.53
N THR A 35 -14.92 -13.67 -0.12
CA THR A 35 -14.57 -13.46 -1.53
C THR A 35 -15.63 -14.07 -2.45
N GLU A 36 -16.13 -13.30 -3.41
CA GLU A 36 -17.05 -13.80 -4.45
C GLU A 36 -16.29 -14.46 -5.62
N ILE A 37 -14.98 -14.24 -5.69
CA ILE A 37 -14.12 -14.88 -6.69
C ILE A 37 -13.81 -16.30 -6.23
N GLU A 38 -14.05 -17.27 -7.11
CA GLU A 38 -13.67 -18.65 -6.89
C GLU A 38 -12.14 -18.74 -6.73
N PRO A 39 -11.64 -19.32 -5.62
CA PRO A 39 -10.20 -19.40 -5.39
C PRO A 39 -9.55 -20.27 -6.46
N ASP A 40 -8.46 -19.77 -7.06
CA ASP A 40 -7.67 -20.52 -8.04
C ASP A 40 -7.32 -21.92 -7.47
N PRO A 41 -7.68 -23.01 -8.17
CA PRO A 41 -7.48 -24.38 -7.68
C PRO A 41 -6.00 -24.75 -7.47
N GLN A 42 -5.06 -24.04 -8.11
CA GLN A 42 -3.62 -24.22 -7.91
C GLN A 42 -3.06 -23.35 -6.77
N ARG A 43 -3.87 -22.45 -6.22
CA ARG A 43 -3.44 -21.55 -5.15
C ARG A 43 -3.30 -22.33 -3.85
N LYS A 44 -2.07 -22.57 -3.44
CA LYS A 44 -1.78 -23.14 -2.11
C LYS A 44 -2.40 -22.23 -1.05
N TYR A 45 -3.43 -22.74 -0.37
CA TYR A 45 -4.07 -22.07 0.76
C TYR A 45 -3.07 -22.02 1.91
N GLU A 46 -2.31 -20.93 1.99
CA GLU A 46 -1.40 -20.75 3.12
C GLU A 46 -2.20 -20.48 4.38
N SER A 47 -2.13 -21.42 5.33
CA SER A 47 -2.77 -21.27 6.62
C SER A 47 -2.26 -20.00 7.32
N ARG A 48 -3.13 -19.36 8.12
CA ARG A 48 -2.78 -18.20 8.96
C ARG A 48 -1.56 -18.50 9.83
N LEU A 49 -1.41 -19.75 10.26
CA LEU A 49 -0.25 -20.23 11.02
C LEU A 49 1.03 -20.21 10.19
N THR A 50 1.00 -20.70 8.94
CA THR A 50 2.14 -20.68 8.03
C THR A 50 2.60 -19.26 7.73
N ARG A 51 1.65 -18.33 7.57
CA ARG A 51 1.95 -16.90 7.40
C ARG A 51 2.61 -16.29 8.64
N ALA A 52 2.15 -16.64 9.84
CA ALA A 52 2.77 -16.18 11.08
C ALA A 52 4.20 -16.71 11.23
N VAL A 53 4.45 -18.00 10.98
CA VAL A 53 5.80 -18.59 11.03
C VAL A 53 6.74 -17.91 10.03
N LYS A 54 6.29 -17.66 8.79
CA LYS A 54 7.11 -16.92 7.81
C LYS A 54 7.48 -15.51 8.28
N ARG A 55 6.56 -14.81 8.95
CA ARG A 55 6.86 -13.50 9.57
C ARG A 55 7.89 -13.62 10.69
N PHE A 56 7.82 -14.67 11.51
CA PHE A 56 8.82 -14.90 12.55
C PHE A 56 10.21 -15.23 11.98
N VAL A 57 10.30 -16.01 10.90
CA VAL A 57 11.58 -16.32 10.24
C VAL A 57 12.21 -15.07 9.61
N ASN A 58 11.40 -14.17 9.07
CA ASN A 58 11.87 -12.95 8.42
C ASN A 58 12.04 -11.75 9.38
N MET A 59 11.81 -11.95 10.68
CA MET A 59 11.77 -10.86 11.67
C MET A 59 13.09 -10.07 11.73
N GLU A 60 14.22 -10.75 11.57
CA GLU A 60 15.54 -10.10 11.57
C GLU A 60 15.80 -9.25 10.31
N GLN A 61 15.36 -9.74 9.14
CA GLN A 61 15.43 -8.96 7.89
C GLN A 61 14.48 -7.76 7.93
N ASP A 62 13.29 -7.91 8.50
CA ASP A 62 12.32 -6.83 8.59
C ASP A 62 12.79 -5.74 9.58
N LYS A 63 13.49 -6.11 10.66
CA LYS A 63 14.16 -5.16 11.55
C LYS A 63 15.24 -4.34 10.83
N ALA A 64 16.04 -4.97 9.97
CA ALA A 64 17.05 -4.26 9.18
C ALA A 64 16.44 -3.25 8.20
N LYS A 65 15.30 -3.60 7.58
CA LYS A 65 14.53 -2.67 6.72
C LYS A 65 13.94 -1.52 7.51
N GLU A 66 13.43 -1.80 8.71
CA GLU A 66 12.87 -0.79 9.61
C GLU A 66 13.94 0.22 10.04
N GLU A 67 15.12 -0.23 10.47
CA GLU A 67 16.26 0.62 10.79
C GLU A 67 16.70 1.51 9.61
N LEU A 68 16.71 0.95 8.39
CA LEU A 68 16.99 1.72 7.19
C LEU A 68 15.92 2.79 6.94
N ALA A 69 14.65 2.43 7.06
CA ALA A 69 13.55 3.38 6.91
C ALA A 69 13.63 4.52 7.94
N TRP A 70 14.00 4.21 9.18
CA TRP A 70 14.22 5.20 10.24
C TRP A 70 15.34 6.18 9.90
N LYS A 71 16.47 5.69 9.40
CA LYS A 71 17.59 6.54 8.97
C LYS A 71 17.19 7.47 7.81
N ILE A 72 16.41 6.97 6.85
CA ILE A 72 15.92 7.78 5.73
C ILE A 72 14.96 8.86 6.23
N ALA A 73 14.03 8.51 7.12
CA ALA A 73 13.10 9.46 7.71
C ALA A 73 13.84 10.56 8.49
N GLU A 74 14.82 10.18 9.32
CA GLU A 74 15.66 11.13 10.05
C GLU A 74 16.43 12.06 9.09
N MET A 75 17.02 11.52 8.02
CA MET A 75 17.77 12.29 7.02
C MET A 75 16.88 13.36 6.38
N ILE A 76 15.67 12.99 5.95
CA ILE A 76 14.69 13.91 5.35
C ILE A 76 14.30 15.01 6.34
N ILE A 77 14.00 14.63 7.59
CA ILE A 77 13.62 15.60 8.62
C ILE A 77 14.75 16.59 8.88
N ARG A 78 15.99 16.10 9.03
CA ARG A 78 17.17 16.95 9.24
C ARG A 78 17.42 17.91 8.08
N GLU A 79 17.29 17.43 6.85
CA GLU A 79 17.45 18.25 5.64
C GLU A 79 16.38 19.35 5.55
N ILE A 80 15.11 18.99 5.75
CA ILE A 80 14.02 19.98 5.72
C ILE A 80 14.20 20.99 6.86
N THR A 81 14.53 20.51 8.07
CA THR A 81 14.77 21.36 9.25
C THR A 81 15.92 22.33 8.98
N SER A 82 17.04 21.89 8.42
CA SER A 82 18.19 22.76 8.14
C SER A 82 17.86 23.83 7.09
N LEU A 83 17.09 23.48 6.06
CA LEU A 83 16.66 24.41 5.01
C LEU A 83 15.61 25.43 5.49
N THR A 84 14.72 25.02 6.39
CA THR A 84 13.54 25.82 6.74
C THR A 84 13.67 26.61 8.04
N LEU A 85 14.40 26.09 9.04
CA LEU A 85 14.57 26.76 10.34
C LEU A 85 15.79 27.68 10.38
N GLY A 86 16.62 27.68 9.34
CA GLY A 86 17.77 28.56 9.19
C GLY A 86 18.90 28.25 10.17
N ALA A 87 20.14 28.31 9.69
CA ALA A 87 21.32 28.26 10.56
C ALA A 87 21.40 29.54 11.41
N SER A 88 20.59 29.67 12.46
CA SER A 88 20.91 30.54 13.58
C SER A 88 22.02 29.86 14.37
N ASN A 89 23.16 30.54 14.52
CA ASN A 89 24.35 30.16 15.30
C ASN A 89 25.45 29.46 14.49
N PHE A 90 26.05 30.14 13.52
CA PHE A 90 27.52 30.20 13.40
C PHE A 90 27.91 31.50 12.68
N SER A 91 27.97 32.59 13.44
CA SER A 91 28.69 33.81 13.07
C SER A 91 29.76 34.03 14.13
N SER A 92 31.02 33.97 13.67
CA SER A 92 32.28 34.50 14.21
C SER A 92 32.60 34.39 15.70
#